data_AF-A0A9D8EFS3-F1
#
_entry.id   AF-A0A9D8EFS3-F1
#
_cell.length_a   1.000
_cell.length_b   1.000
_cell.length_c   1.000
_cell.angle_alpha   90.00
_cell.angle_beta   90.00
_cell.angle_gamma   90.00
#
_symmetry.space_group_name_H-M   'P 1'
#
loop_
_entity.id
_entity.type
_entity.pdbx_description
1 polymer ?
#
loop_
_entity_poly.entity_id
_entity_poly.type
_entity_poly.pdbx_seq_one_letter_code
_entity_poly.pdbx_strand_id
1 'polypeptide(L)' 'ILCPITAAIKGYPFEVKLPENLPVSGVILTDQLKSLDWNSRKAEYCCNLNKQIFNEVIEKIKLLIY' A
#
# COMPACT_ATOMS: atom_id res chain seq x y z
N ILE A 1 5.84 -8.05 5.88
CA ILE A 1 4.43 -7.59 5.78
C ILE A 1 4.32 -6.74 4.53
N LEU A 2 3.25 -6.93 3.75
CA LEU A 2 2.97 -6.17 2.53
C LEU A 2 1.51 -5.73 2.53
N CYS A 3 1.23 -4.60 1.88
CA CYS A 3 -0.10 -4.08 1.63
C CYS A 3 -0.44 -4.33 0.15
N PRO A 4 -1.58 -4.96 -0.17
CA PRO A 4 -2.01 -5.11 -1.55
C PRO A 4 -2.41 -3.75 -2.12
N ILE A 5 -2.14 -3.56 -3.41
CA ILE A 5 -2.55 -2.40 -4.19
C ILE A 5 -3.68 -2.86 -5.11
N THR A 6 -4.76 -2.09 -5.18
CA THR A 6 -5.87 -2.34 -6.10
C THR A 6 -6.15 -1.09 -6.93
N ALA A 7 -6.44 -1.28 -8.22
CA ALA A 7 -6.92 -0.19 -9.07
C ALA A 7 -8.40 0.13 -8.81
N ALA A 8 -9.13 -0.77 -8.13
CA ALA A 8 -10.54 -0.57 -7.81
C ALA A 8 -10.69 0.27 -6.53
N ILE A 9 -10.93 1.57 -6.71
CA ILE A 9 -11.15 2.53 -5.62
C ILE A 9 -12.60 2.41 -5.17
N LYS A 10 -12.83 2.06 -3.89
CA LYS A 10 -14.18 1.96 -3.33
C LYS A 10 -14.56 3.15 -2.45
N GLY A 11 -13.60 4.00 -2.09
CA GLY A 11 -13.81 5.18 -1.23
C GLY A 11 -13.75 4.86 0.27
N TYR A 12 -13.08 3.80 0.69
CA TYR A 12 -12.95 3.44 2.09
C TYR A 12 -11.91 4.31 2.82
N PRO A 13 -12.10 4.60 4.11
CA PRO A 13 -11.18 5.41 4.89
C PRO A 13 -9.78 4.78 5.03
N PHE A 14 -9.61 3.48 4.76
CA PHE A 14 -8.33 2.75 4.78
C PHE A 14 -7.65 2.61 3.42
N GLU A 15 -8.20 3.24 2.38
CA GLU A 15 -7.56 3.34 1.08
C GLU A 15 -6.62 4.55 1.05
N VAL A 16 -5.38 4.34 0.61
CA VAL A 16 -4.41 5.42 0.36
C VAL A 16 -4.15 5.51 -1.12
N LYS A 17 -4.47 6.65 -1.74
CA LYS A 17 -4.27 6.84 -3.19
C LYS A 17 -2.78 6.96 -3.51
N LEU A 18 -2.34 6.19 -4.51
CA LEU A 18 -1.02 6.33 -5.07
C LEU A 18 -0.97 7.53 -6.03
N PRO A 19 0.15 8.28 -6.06
CA PRO A 19 0.35 9.34 -7.04
C PRO A 19 0.52 8.75 -8.45
N GLU A 20 0.00 9.45 -9.45
CA GLU A 20 0.05 9.03 -10.86
C GLU A 20 1.46 9.07 -11.49
N ASN A 21 2.44 9.60 -10.75
CA ASN A 21 3.85 9.66 -11.18
C ASN A 21 4.61 8.34 -10.97
N LEU A 22 3.94 7.29 -10.53
CA LEU A 22 4.54 5.98 -10.30
C LEU A 22 4.11 4.99 -11.39
N PRO A 23 4.93 3.95 -11.65
CA PRO A 23 4.53 2.84 -12.55
C PRO A 23 3.33 2.04 -12.04
N VAL A 24 2.87 2.31 -10.81
CA VAL A 24 1.73 1.67 -10.17
C VAL A 24 0.64 2.71 -9.88
N SER A 25 -0.57 2.41 -10.36
CA SER A 25 -1.74 3.27 -10.16
C SER A 25 -2.80 2.53 -9.35
N GLY A 26 -3.50 3.27 -8.49
CA GLY A 26 -4.60 2.74 -7.69
C GLY A 26 -4.55 3.20 -6.24
N VAL A 27 -5.06 2.37 -5.34
CA VAL A 27 -5.10 2.58 -3.90
C VAL A 27 -4.40 1.44 -3.16
N ILE A 28 -3.63 1.80 -2.14
CA ILE A 28 -3.06 0.87 -1.17
C ILE A 28 -4.14 0.56 -0.13
N LEU A 29 -4.40 -0.72 0.07
CA LEU A 29 -5.31 -1.20 1.11
C LEU A 29 -4.53 -1.45 2.39
N THR A 30 -4.64 -0.53 3.35
CA THR A 30 -3.89 -0.62 4.60
C THR A 30 -4.48 -1.64 5.58
N ASP A 31 -5.72 -2.07 5.36
CA ASP A 31 -6.42 -3.08 6.18
C ASP A 31 -6.05 -4.51 5.80
N GLN A 32 -5.76 -4.75 4.52
CA GLN A 32 -5.45 -6.09 4.01
C GLN A 32 -3.96 -6.45 4.11
N LEU A 33 -3.35 -6.19 5.28
CA LEU A 33 -1.95 -6.56 5.53
C LEU A 33 -1.77 -8.09 5.42
N LYS A 34 -0.81 -8.51 4.60
CA LYS A 34 -0.45 -9.92 4.47
C LYS A 34 1.03 -10.13 4.75
N SER A 35 1.35 -11.28 5.33
CA SER A 35 2.72 -11.77 5.38
C SER A 35 2.89 -12.76 4.24
N LEU A 36 3.63 -12.38 3.19
CA LEU A 36 4.05 -13.31 2.14
C LEU A 36 5.57 -13.27 2.01
N ASP A 37 6.14 -14.42 1.66
CA ASP A 37 7.54 -14.57 1.32
C ASP A 37 7.88 -13.93 -0.03
N TRP A 38 8.47 -12.74 0.04
CA TRP A 38 8.96 -11.99 -1.12
C TRP A 38 10.12 -12.71 -1.85
N ASN A 39 10.94 -13.48 -1.12
CA ASN A 39 12.05 -14.27 -1.68
C ASN A 39 11.53 -15.40 -2.59
N SER A 40 10.58 -16.21 -2.10
CA SER A 40 9.98 -17.31 -2.88
C SER A 40 9.15 -16.80 -4.06
N ARG A 41 8.61 -15.57 -3.97
CA ARG A 41 7.80 -14.94 -5.02
C ARG A 41 8.61 -14.10 -6.02
N LYS A 42 9.95 -14.04 -5.88
CA LYS A 42 10.83 -13.22 -6.72
C LYS A 42 10.31 -11.78 -6.87
N ALA A 43 9.98 -11.15 -5.75
CA ALA A 43 9.52 -9.76 -5.79
C ALA A 43 10.60 -8.85 -6.39
N GLU A 44 10.24 -8.07 -7.41
CA GLU A 44 11.13 -7.11 -8.04
C GLU A 44 10.84 -5.70 -7.54
N TYR A 45 11.90 -4.89 -7.44
CA TYR A 45 11.76 -3.48 -7.09
C TYR A 45 11.10 -2.73 -8.24
N CYS A 46 9.91 -2.18 -8.00
CA CYS A 46 9.16 -1.44 -9.01
C CYS A 46 9.40 0.08 -8.90
N CYS A 47 9.21 0.64 -7.70
CA CYS A 47 9.35 2.08 -7.47
C CYS A 47 9.51 2.42 -5.98
N ASN A 48 9.96 3.64 -5.72
CA ASN A 48 9.98 4.20 -4.36
C ASN A 48 8.70 5.02 -4.13
N LEU A 49 8.18 4.97 -2.91
CA LEU A 49 7.00 5.74 -2.51
C LEU A 49 7.43 7.04 -1.83
N ASN A 50 6.74 8.14 -2.11
CA ASN A 50 7.00 9.40 -1.41
C ASN A 50 6.77 9.25 0.10
N LYS A 51 7.66 9.86 0.90
CA LYS A 51 7.58 9.85 2.38
C LYS A 51 6.22 10.30 2.91
N GLN A 52 5.57 11.24 2.24
CA GLN A 52 4.24 11.73 2.62
C GLN A 52 3.18 10.62 2.53
N ILE A 53 3.12 9.88 1.42
CA ILE A 53 2.19 8.77 1.25
C ILE A 53 2.53 7.63 2.21
N PHE A 54 3.82 7.36 2.40
CA PHE A 54 4.27 6.35 3.35
C PHE A 54 3.80 6.64 4.78
N ASN A 55 3.91 7.90 5.23
CA ASN A 55 3.39 8.31 6.53
C ASN A 55 1.88 8.13 6.63
N GLU A 56 1.12 8.53 5.61
CA GLU A 56 -0.34 8.34 5.58
C GLU A 56 -0.71 6.85 5.70
N VAL A 57 0.00 5.96 4.98
CA VAL A 57 -0.17 4.51 5.11
C VAL A 57 0.08 4.05 6.55
N ILE A 58 1.18 4.48 7.17
CA ILE A 58 1.53 4.08 8.54
C ILE A 58 0.49 4.59 9.55
N GLU A 59 -0.02 5.81 9.40
CA GLU A 59 -1.08 6.34 10.28
C GLU A 59 -2.35 5.51 10.18
N LYS A 60 -2.78 5.15 8.96
CA LYS A 60 -3.96 4.30 8.78
C LYS A 60 -3.77 2.88 9.30
N ILE A 61 -2.58 2.31 9.15
CA ILE A 61 -2.25 0.99 9.73
C ILE A 61 -2.29 1.07 11.27
N LYS A 62 -1.75 2.14 11.87
CA LYS A 62 -1.79 2.33 13.32
C LYS A 62 -3.22 2.39 13.86
N LEU A 63 -4.15 3.02 13.14
CA LEU A 63 -5.57 3.07 13.51
C LEU A 63 -6.27 1.71 13.50
N LEU A 64 -5.69 0.68 12.86
CA LEU A 64 -6.25 -0.67 12.81
C LEU A 64 -5.70 -1.60 13.90
N ILE A 65 -4.50 -1.30 14.42
CA ILE A 65 -3.78 -2.15 15.37
C ILE A 65 -3.90 -1.61 16.81
N TYR A 66 -4.33 -0.36 16.99
CA TYR A 66 -4.46 0.32 18.28
C TYR A 66 -5.93 0.62 18.60
#